data_AF-A0A166FVK9-F1
#
_entry.id   AF-A0A166FVK9-F1
#
_cell.length_a   1.000
_cell.length_b   1.000
_cell.length_c   1.000
_cell.angle_alpha   90.00
_cell.angle_beta   90.00
_cell.angle_gamma   90.00
#
_symmetry.space_group_name_H-M   'P 1'
#
loop_
_entity.id
_entity.type
_entity.pdbx_description
1 polymer ?
#
loop_
_entity_poly.entity_id
_entity_poly.type
_entity_poly.pdbx_seq_one_letter_code
_entity_poly.pdbx_strand_id
1 'polypeptide(L)'
;MQIFLHGLFPTQRSLPRVIFYDNACTLKRHLDKQKDHWFDACGLPVDVFHMKSKHKESDELCGTFCNPARFPDLIAHGRWRFNSSAAEMVNAWFGKYLPIARQMRADRYDFFLDEMIKQKNRILIADLRKRDHLPWSIPRTWLLSNEPL
;
A
#
# COMPACT_ATOMS: atom_id res chain seq x y z
N MET A 1 -0.56 -12.68 3.77
CA MET A 1 -0.21 -11.25 3.93
C MET A 1 1.24 -11.05 4.34
N GLN A 2 1.72 -11.63 5.44
CA GLN A 2 3.12 -11.50 5.88
C GLN A 2 4.14 -11.99 4.83
N ILE A 3 3.96 -13.21 4.30
CA ILE A 3 4.81 -13.76 3.22
C ILE A 3 4.81 -12.85 1.99
N PHE A 4 3.66 -12.25 1.67
CA PHE A 4 3.53 -11.33 0.54
C PHE A 4 4.32 -10.03 0.78
N LEU A 5 4.25 -9.43 1.96
CA LEU A 5 4.98 -8.19 2.27
C LEU A 5 6.49 -8.40 2.34
N HIS A 6 6.96 -9.54 2.87
CA HIS A 6 8.38 -9.90 2.83
C HIS A 6 8.87 -10.09 1.39
N GLY A 7 8.06 -10.70 0.52
CA GLY A 7 8.38 -10.82 -0.90
C GLY A 7 8.36 -9.48 -1.64
N LEU A 8 7.46 -8.57 -1.28
CA LEU A 8 7.34 -7.24 -1.88
C LEU A 8 8.45 -6.29 -1.44
N PHE A 9 8.85 -6.38 -0.17
CA PHE A 9 9.88 -5.54 0.44
C PHE A 9 11.01 -6.39 1.05
N PRO A 10 11.81 -7.06 0.20
CA PRO A 10 12.83 -8.01 0.66
C PRO A 10 14.07 -7.34 1.27
N THR A 11 14.20 -6.02 1.19
CA THR A 11 15.31 -5.25 1.77
C THR A 11 14.79 -4.08 2.62
N GLN A 12 15.62 -3.58 3.53
CA GLN A 12 15.29 -2.38 4.31
C GLN A 12 15.11 -1.13 3.43
N ARG A 13 15.86 -1.02 2.31
CA ARG A 13 15.70 0.08 1.34
C ARG A 13 14.38 0.03 0.58
N SER A 14 13.83 -1.18 0.40
CA SER A 14 12.54 -1.35 -0.26
C SER A 14 11.35 -1.04 0.65
N LEU A 15 11.55 -1.02 1.98
CA LEU A 15 10.47 -0.74 2.92
C LEU A 15 10.01 0.72 2.83
N PRO A 16 8.72 0.97 2.58
CA PRO A 16 8.18 2.31 2.64
C PRO A 16 8.01 2.75 4.10
N ARG A 17 8.10 4.06 4.37
CA ARG A 17 7.82 4.60 5.71
C ARG A 17 6.38 4.36 6.16
N VAL A 18 5.44 4.24 5.22
CA VAL A 18 4.02 4.02 5.51
C VAL A 18 3.47 2.99 4.53
N ILE A 19 2.81 1.95 5.05
CA ILE A 19 2.05 0.98 4.27
C ILE A 19 0.58 1.20 4.58
N PHE A 20 -0.13 1.88 3.66
CA PHE A 20 -1.58 2.02 3.75
C PHE A 20 -2.25 0.70 3.42
N TYR A 21 -3.12 0.23 4.31
CA TYR A 21 -3.87 -1.00 4.10
C TYR A 21 -5.22 -0.91 4.82
N ASP A 22 -6.31 -1.30 4.16
CA ASP A 22 -7.66 -1.15 4.72
C ASP A 22 -7.78 -1.84 6.08
N ASN A 23 -7.19 -3.02 6.21
CA ASN A 23 -7.20 -3.86 7.40
C ASN A 23 -5.82 -3.95 8.06
N ALA A 24 -5.10 -2.81 8.10
CA ALA A 24 -3.79 -2.71 8.73
C ALA A 24 -3.78 -3.16 10.21
N CYS A 25 -4.88 -2.97 10.94
CA CYS A 25 -5.02 -3.41 12.32
C CYS A 25 -4.90 -4.94 12.48
N THR A 26 -5.46 -5.71 11.56
CA THR A 26 -5.33 -7.18 11.56
C THR A 26 -3.93 -7.61 11.15
N LEU A 27 -3.32 -6.92 10.19
CA LEU A 27 -1.91 -7.13 9.84
C LEU A 27 -1.01 -6.88 11.06
N LYS A 28 -1.19 -5.76 11.77
CA LYS A 28 -0.40 -5.42 12.96
C LYS A 28 -0.55 -6.48 14.06
N ARG A 29 -1.77 -6.91 14.38
CA ARG A 29 -2.02 -8.03 15.31
C ARG A 29 -1.28 -9.30 14.90
N HIS A 30 -1.28 -9.62 13.60
CA HIS A 30 -0.58 -10.79 13.10
C HIS A 30 0.94 -10.67 13.26
N LEU A 31 1.53 -9.53 12.88
CA LEU A 31 2.96 -9.27 13.03
C LEU A 31 3.40 -9.34 14.51
N ASP A 32 2.64 -8.72 15.41
CA ASP A 32 2.92 -8.73 16.85
C ASP A 32 2.86 -10.15 17.42
N LYS A 33 1.86 -10.94 17.01
CA LYS A 33 1.72 -12.35 17.42
C LYS A 33 2.89 -13.20 16.92
N GLN A 34 3.38 -12.94 15.71
CA GLN A 34 4.54 -13.63 15.14
C GLN A 34 5.88 -13.09 15.64
N LYS A 35 5.88 -11.97 16.37
CA LYS A 35 7.10 -11.22 16.76
C LYS A 35 7.97 -10.89 15.54
N ASP A 36 7.32 -10.49 14.45
CA ASP A 36 7.99 -10.11 13.20
C ASP A 36 8.34 -8.62 13.22
N HIS A 37 9.62 -8.33 13.46
CA HIS A 37 10.15 -6.98 13.59
C HIS A 37 10.56 -6.34 12.25
N TRP A 38 10.35 -7.03 11.12
CA TRP A 38 10.80 -6.54 9.81
C TRP A 38 10.15 -5.19 9.42
N PHE A 39 8.92 -4.94 9.87
CA PHE A 39 8.13 -3.76 9.52
C PHE A 39 8.04 -2.73 10.65
N ASP A 40 8.89 -2.81 11.69
CA ASP A 40 8.82 -1.91 12.85
C ASP A 40 9.07 -0.44 12.48
N ALA A 41 9.82 -0.19 11.41
CA ALA A 41 10.06 1.15 10.87
C ALA A 41 8.90 1.68 10.00
N CYS A 42 7.88 0.85 9.72
CA CYS A 42 6.75 1.21 8.88
C CYS A 42 5.54 1.63 9.72
N GLY A 43 4.96 2.79 9.40
CA GLY A 43 3.61 3.11 9.84
C GLY A 43 2.58 2.23 9.12
N LEU A 44 1.64 1.67 9.88
CA LEU A 44 0.56 0.80 9.36
C LEU A 44 -0.83 1.42 9.62
N PRO A 45 -1.14 2.58 9.02
CA PRO A 45 -2.45 3.19 9.16
C PRO A 45 -3.52 2.40 8.43
N VAL A 46 -4.69 2.27 9.08
CA VAL A 46 -5.93 1.94 8.38
C VAL A 46 -6.44 3.15 7.60
N ASP A 47 -7.29 2.93 6.60
CA ASP A 47 -7.95 4.04 5.93
C ASP A 47 -8.96 4.75 6.85
N VAL A 48 -9.27 6.01 6.54
CA VAL A 48 -10.16 6.86 7.36
C VAL A 48 -11.58 6.31 7.42
N PHE A 49 -12.08 5.65 6.37
CA PHE A 49 -13.40 5.05 6.37
C PHE A 49 -13.43 3.81 7.27
N HIS A 50 -12.42 2.96 7.21
CA HIS A 50 -12.26 1.83 8.11
C HIS A 50 -12.22 2.27 9.58
N MET A 51 -11.43 3.31 9.89
CA MET A 51 -11.39 3.89 11.24
C MET A 51 -12.76 4.41 11.70
N LYS A 52 -13.53 5.05 10.82
CA LYS A 52 -14.83 5.63 11.17
C LYS A 52 -15.99 4.64 11.20
N SER A 53 -15.95 3.59 10.39
CA SER A 53 -17.14 2.79 10.06
C SER A 53 -17.03 1.31 10.40
N LYS A 54 -15.81 0.77 10.58
CA LYS A 54 -15.63 -0.68 10.74
C LYS A 54 -15.18 -1.12 12.14
N HIS A 55 -14.72 -0.20 12.99
CA HIS A 55 -14.26 -0.53 14.34
C HIS A 55 -15.17 0.03 15.43
N LYS A 56 -15.28 -0.74 16.51
CA LYS A 56 -15.80 -0.24 17.79
C LYS A 56 -14.72 0.64 18.42
N GLU A 57 -15.13 1.70 19.12
CA GLU A 57 -14.20 2.56 19.89
C GLU A 57 -13.33 1.75 20.88
N SER A 58 -13.80 0.56 21.28
CA SER A 58 -13.08 -0.37 22.15
C SER A 58 -11.91 -1.14 21.50
N ASP A 59 -11.65 -1.01 20.19
CA ASP A 59 -10.45 -1.60 19.57
C ASP A 59 -9.23 -0.70 19.81
N GLU A 60 -8.67 -0.79 21.02
CA GLU A 60 -7.53 0.01 21.48
C GLU A 60 -6.30 -0.13 20.58
N LEU A 61 -6.08 -1.31 19.99
CA LEU A 61 -4.95 -1.55 19.10
C LEU A 61 -5.10 -0.74 17.82
N CYS A 62 -6.27 -0.80 17.19
CA CYS A 62 -6.54 -0.04 15.98
C CYS A 62 -6.43 1.47 16.24
N GLY A 63 -7.01 1.96 17.33
CA GLY A 63 -6.97 3.36 17.73
C GLY A 63 -5.56 3.88 18.05
N THR A 64 -4.73 3.04 18.69
CA THR A 64 -3.38 3.40 19.12
C THR A 64 -2.36 3.31 18.00
N PHE A 65 -2.34 2.17 17.30
CA PHE A 65 -1.24 1.83 16.38
C PHE A 65 -1.58 2.00 14.90
N CYS A 66 -2.87 2.04 14.55
CA CYS A 66 -3.29 2.08 13.15
C CYS A 66 -4.12 3.32 12.81
N ASN A 67 -4.39 4.22 13.76
CA ASN A 67 -5.15 5.42 13.48
C ASN A 67 -4.34 6.38 12.59
N PRO A 68 -4.81 6.73 11.37
CA PRO A 68 -4.08 7.60 10.47
C PRO A 68 -3.78 8.99 11.08
N ALA A 69 -4.59 9.47 12.03
CA ALA A 69 -4.37 10.73 12.74
C ALA A 69 -3.20 10.68 13.75
N ARG A 70 -2.64 9.50 14.03
CA ARG A 70 -1.44 9.31 14.86
C ARG A 70 -0.14 9.42 14.06
N PHE A 71 -0.21 9.51 12.73
CA PHE A 71 0.95 9.63 11.85
C PHE A 71 1.07 11.08 11.35
N PRO A 72 1.86 11.95 12.01
CA PRO A 72 1.94 13.37 11.67
C PRO A 72 2.44 13.60 10.24
N ASP A 73 3.30 12.71 9.74
CA ASP A 73 3.80 12.74 8.36
C ASP A 73 2.68 12.66 7.30
N LEU A 74 1.51 12.12 7.66
CA LEU A 74 0.36 12.03 6.75
C LEU A 74 -0.45 13.32 6.70
N ILE A 75 -0.14 14.31 7.53
CA ILE A 75 -0.84 15.59 7.61
C ILE A 75 0.15 16.73 7.30
N ALA A 76 -0.20 17.59 6.36
CA ALA A 76 0.54 18.82 6.05
C ALA A 76 -0.41 20.00 6.06
N HIS A 77 -0.12 21.03 6.84
CA HIS A 77 -0.91 22.26 6.89
C HIS A 77 -2.41 21.99 7.14
N GLY A 78 -2.72 21.07 8.06
CA GLY A 78 -4.09 20.66 8.38
C GLY A 78 -4.81 19.83 7.31
N ARG A 79 -4.11 19.42 6.24
CA ARG A 79 -4.67 18.59 5.15
C ARG A 79 -3.94 17.26 5.06
N TRP A 80 -4.68 16.22 4.68
CA TRP A 80 -4.09 14.90 4.40
C TRP A 80 -3.16 14.98 3.18
N ARG A 81 -1.92 14.50 3.34
CA ARG A 81 -0.95 14.38 2.24
C ARG A 81 -1.31 13.27 1.27
N PHE A 82 -1.98 12.23 1.76
CA PHE A 82 -2.38 11.07 1.00
C PHE A 82 -3.89 10.85 1.10
N ASN A 83 -4.53 10.68 -0.05
CA ASN A 83 -5.94 10.32 -0.11
C ASN A 83 -6.04 8.78 -0.20
N SER A 84 -6.38 8.11 0.90
CA SER A 84 -6.50 6.65 0.89
C SER A 84 -7.60 6.14 -0.04
N SER A 85 -8.65 6.93 -0.31
CA SER A 85 -9.66 6.58 -1.32
C SER A 85 -9.13 6.59 -2.75
N ALA A 86 -8.01 7.27 -3.03
CA ALA A 86 -7.37 7.19 -4.34
C ALA A 86 -6.81 5.78 -4.62
N ALA A 87 -6.39 5.04 -3.58
CA ALA A 87 -5.97 3.65 -3.72
C ALA A 87 -7.16 2.74 -4.11
N GLU A 88 -8.36 3.02 -3.58
CA GLU A 88 -9.58 2.30 -3.95
C GLU A 88 -9.96 2.53 -5.42
N MET A 89 -9.63 3.68 -6.00
CA MET A 89 -9.90 3.95 -7.43
C MET A 89 -9.15 2.98 -8.36
N VAL A 90 -7.94 2.55 -8.00
CA VAL A 90 -7.19 1.56 -8.80
C VAL A 90 -7.89 0.20 -8.75
N ASN A 91 -8.37 -0.20 -7.57
CA ASN A 91 -9.17 -1.43 -7.42
C ASN A 91 -10.47 -1.33 -8.19
N ALA A 92 -11.15 -0.18 -8.18
CA ALA A 92 -12.36 0.06 -8.96
C ALA A 92 -12.10 0.01 -10.47
N TRP A 93 -10.95 0.54 -10.93
CA TRP A 93 -10.52 0.43 -12.33
C TRP A 93 -10.28 -1.03 -12.72
N PHE A 94 -9.54 -1.79 -11.89
CA PHE A 94 -9.26 -3.19 -12.17
C PHE A 94 -10.53 -4.05 -12.10
N GLY A 95 -11.48 -3.70 -11.22
CA GLY A 95 -12.78 -4.35 -11.09
C GLY A 95 -13.60 -4.38 -12.39
N LYS A 96 -13.35 -3.46 -13.33
CA LYS A 96 -13.97 -3.47 -14.67
C LYS A 96 -13.55 -4.68 -15.52
N TYR A 97 -12.41 -5.29 -15.20
CA TYR A 97 -11.88 -6.49 -15.87
C TYR A 97 -12.21 -7.77 -15.10
N LEU A 98 -12.93 -7.68 -13.99
CA LEU A 98 -13.31 -8.83 -13.18
C LEU A 98 -14.05 -9.93 -13.98
N PRO A 99 -14.95 -9.63 -14.95
CA PRO A 99 -15.61 -10.67 -15.74
C PRO A 99 -14.64 -11.58 -16.50
N ILE A 100 -13.57 -11.02 -17.08
CA ILE A 100 -12.56 -11.80 -17.81
C ILE A 100 -11.58 -12.49 -16.85
N ALA A 101 -11.24 -11.84 -15.74
CA ALA A 101 -10.29 -12.35 -14.77
C ALA A 101 -10.84 -13.56 -13.99
N ARG A 102 -12.16 -13.62 -13.75
CA ARG A 102 -12.83 -14.70 -13.01
C ARG A 102 -12.67 -16.09 -13.65
N GLN A 103 -12.46 -16.16 -14.96
CA GLN A 103 -12.29 -17.44 -15.67
C GLN A 103 -10.82 -17.83 -15.84
N MET A 104 -9.89 -17.00 -15.40
CA MET A 104 -8.46 -17.27 -15.52
C MET A 104 -8.00 -18.25 -14.45
N ARG A 105 -7.08 -19.14 -14.83
CA ARG A 105 -6.27 -19.87 -13.86
C ARG A 105 -5.35 -18.90 -13.13
N ALA A 106 -4.89 -19.28 -11.93
CA ALA A 106 -4.05 -18.43 -11.09
C ALA A 106 -2.81 -17.89 -11.82
N ASP A 107 -2.10 -18.72 -12.56
CA ASP A 107 -0.92 -18.34 -13.35
C ASP A 107 -1.22 -17.27 -14.41
N ARG A 108 -2.38 -17.39 -15.08
CA ARG A 108 -2.84 -16.42 -16.07
C ARG A 108 -3.35 -15.14 -15.43
N TYR A 109 -4.00 -15.25 -14.27
CA TYR A 109 -4.49 -14.12 -13.51
C TYR A 109 -3.33 -13.25 -13.01
N ASP A 110 -2.30 -13.86 -12.43
CA ASP A 110 -1.13 -13.14 -11.92
C ASP A 110 -0.37 -12.41 -13.04
N PHE A 111 -0.15 -13.09 -14.18
CA PHE A 111 0.44 -12.46 -15.37
C PHE A 111 -0.42 -11.30 -15.89
N PHE A 112 -1.74 -11.51 -16.00
CA PHE A 112 -2.66 -10.48 -16.47
C PHE A 112 -2.67 -9.27 -15.54
N LEU A 113 -2.70 -9.48 -14.23
CA LEU A 113 -2.66 -8.41 -13.24
C LEU A 113 -1.37 -7.60 -13.34
N ASP A 114 -0.21 -8.27 -13.41
CA ASP A 114 1.09 -7.61 -13.53
C ASP A 114 1.20 -6.74 -14.78
N GLU A 115 0.81 -7.28 -15.95
CA GLU A 115 0.84 -6.53 -17.21
C GLU A 115 -0.16 -5.37 -17.24
N MET A 116 -1.34 -5.54 -16.66
CA MET A 116 -2.34 -4.48 -16.55
C MET A 116 -1.84 -3.32 -15.67
N ILE A 117 -1.25 -3.61 -14.53
CA ILE A 117 -0.68 -2.58 -13.63
C ILE A 117 0.49 -1.88 -14.30
N LYS A 118 1.41 -2.61 -14.95
CA LYS A 118 2.50 -2.04 -15.74
C LYS A 118 1.99 -1.08 -16.82
N GLN A 119 0.99 -1.49 -17.59
CA GLN A 119 0.43 -0.67 -18.66
C GLN A 119 -0.27 0.57 -18.11
N LYS A 120 -1.02 0.43 -17.02
CA LYS A 120 -1.67 1.56 -16.33
C LYS A 120 -0.64 2.58 -15.83
N ASN A 121 0.46 2.12 -15.24
CA ASN A 121 1.55 2.97 -14.78
C ASN A 121 2.22 3.71 -15.94
N ARG A 122 2.47 3.06 -17.07
CA ARG A 122 3.03 3.72 -18.27
C ARG A 122 2.11 4.84 -18.78
N ILE A 123 0.81 4.57 -18.86
CA ILE A 123 -0.20 5.57 -19.28
C ILE A 123 -0.23 6.74 -18.29
N LEU A 124 -0.26 6.45 -16.99
CA LEU A 124 -0.28 7.48 -15.95
C LEU A 124 0.97 8.36 -15.99
N ILE A 125 2.16 7.77 -16.08
CA ILE A 125 3.42 8.51 -16.16
C ILE A 125 3.45 9.39 -17.41
N ALA A 126 2.99 8.88 -18.57
CA ALA A 126 2.94 9.65 -19.80
C ALA A 126 1.98 10.85 -19.69
N ASP A 127 0.80 10.67 -19.08
CA ASP A 127 -0.16 11.73 -18.85
C ASP A 127 0.36 12.78 -17.85
N LEU A 128 0.98 12.35 -16.74
CA LEU A 128 1.61 13.24 -15.76
C LEU A 128 2.69 14.11 -16.40
N ARG A 129 3.56 13.51 -17.24
CA ARG A 129 4.59 14.26 -17.97
C ARG A 129 4.01 15.28 -18.95
N LYS A 130 2.91 14.95 -19.64
CA LYS A 130 2.22 15.90 -20.53
C LYS A 130 1.67 17.13 -19.78
N ARG A 131 1.38 16.97 -18.48
CA ARG A 131 0.91 18.04 -17.59
C ARG A 131 2.04 18.71 -16.81
N ASP A 132 3.28 18.48 -17.22
CA ASP A 132 4.49 19.01 -16.58
C ASP A 132 4.65 18.62 -15.10
N HIS A 133 4.12 17.45 -14.72
CA HIS A 133 4.42 16.83 -13.44
C HIS A 133 5.69 15.97 -13.53
N LEU A 134 6.41 15.88 -12.40
CA LEU A 134 7.65 15.13 -12.26
C LEU A 134 7.40 13.85 -11.43
N PRO A 135 6.89 12.76 -12.05
CA PRO A 135 6.72 11.50 -11.34
C PRO A 135 8.09 10.97 -10.91
N TRP A 136 8.28 10.82 -9.60
CA TRP A 136 9.49 10.25 -9.04
C TRP A 136 9.49 8.73 -9.21
N SER A 137 10.54 8.19 -9.83
CA SER A 137 10.77 6.75 -9.95
C SER A 137 12.07 6.39 -9.26
N ILE A 138 12.02 5.43 -8.34
CA ILE A 138 13.19 4.90 -7.66
C ILE A 138 13.69 3.68 -8.45
N PRO A 139 14.98 3.60 -8.84
CA PRO A 139 15.49 2.45 -9.55
C PRO A 139 15.31 1.15 -8.75
N ARG A 140 14.81 0.10 -9.42
CA ARG A 140 14.64 -1.22 -8.79
C ARG A 140 15.96 -1.77 -8.23
N THR A 141 17.06 -1.58 -8.96
CA THR A 141 18.40 -1.98 -8.51
C THR A 141 18.78 -1.32 -7.19
N TRP A 142 18.40 -0.05 -7.01
CA TRP A 142 18.64 0.67 -5.77
C TRP A 142 17.77 0.11 -4.63
N LEU A 143 16.47 -0.08 -4.86
CA LEU A 143 15.55 -0.65 -3.85
C LEU A 143 15.98 -2.04 -3.40
N LEU A 144 16.52 -2.87 -4.30
CA LEU A 144 16.90 -4.25 -4.01
C LEU A 144 18.38 -4.42 -3.63
N SER A 145 19.13 -3.33 -3.50
CA SER A 145 20.52 -3.37 -3.06
C SER A 145 20.60 -3.57 -1.54
N ASN A 146 21.61 -4.31 -1.09
CA ASN A 146 21.92 -4.54 0.33
C ASN A 146 22.98 -3.59 0.86
N GLU A 147 23.30 -2.52 0.13
CA GLU A 147 24.27 -1.55 0.64
C GLU A 147 23.71 -0.80 1.85
N PRO A 148 24.55 -0.47 2.85
CA PRO A 148 24.12 0.31 4.00
C PRO A 148 23.63 1.71 3.56
N LEU A 149 22.63 2.24 4.26
CA LEU A 149 22.10 3.60 4.05
C LEU A 149 23.10 4.67 4.51
#